data_AF-A0AAU0RBT1-F1
#
_entry.id   AF-A0AAU0RBT1-F1
#
_cell.length_a   1.000
_cell.length_b   1.000
_cell.length_c   1.000
_cell.angle_alpha   90.00
_cell.angle_beta   90.00
_cell.angle_gamma   90.00
#
_symmetry.space_group_name_H-M   'P 1'
#
loop_
_entity.id
_entity.type
_entity.pdbx_description
1 polymer ?
#
loop_
_entity_poly.entity_id
_entity_poly.type
_entity_poly.pdbx_seq_one_letter_code
_entity_poly.pdbx_strand_id
1 'polypeptide(L)'
;MSIELEQVFEGAYFLQQGKKIRIKGTDLPNILQVIDTLEPILIERAELSLFRFSTMDGRTGTVLRPTALGNKFWLKPGMGGKWFVGVDEVLTSAYIYYIHQLQRLFFSLFEEQLRYPSDEVPTGKSAKKTYYYKPQHQVSSIVVETNNPRIKSGYSRKAILVPVPDELYYLTSDMRLLIRSKQLGYAIWEVVESPPLFVHDGKPWGLRLAAGKTVTEEETAKAGKWLLKHLIGNEVNFT
;
A
#
# COMPACT_ATOMS: atom_id res chain seq x y z
N MET A 1 -2.05 18.70 6.47
CA MET A 1 -2.77 18.00 5.39
C MET A 1 -3.75 17.05 6.03
N SER A 2 -5.01 17.05 5.63
CA SER A 2 -6.01 16.08 6.11
C SER A 2 -5.72 14.69 5.53
N ILE A 3 -5.74 13.66 6.38
CA ILE A 3 -5.66 12.27 5.92
C ILE A 3 -6.95 11.91 5.19
N GLU A 4 -6.80 11.31 4.01
CA GLU A 4 -7.93 10.80 3.25
C GLU A 4 -8.19 9.33 3.58
N LEU A 5 -9.42 8.86 3.44
CA LEU A 5 -9.82 7.52 3.87
C LEU A 5 -9.04 6.43 3.12
N GLU A 6 -8.81 6.65 1.82
CA GLU A 6 -8.01 5.82 0.92
C GLU A 6 -6.54 5.71 1.30
N GLN A 7 -6.03 6.62 2.13
CA GLN A 7 -4.67 6.59 2.66
C GLN A 7 -4.58 5.73 3.92
N VAL A 8 -5.72 5.39 4.54
CA VAL A 8 -5.80 4.58 5.76
C VAL A 8 -5.99 3.11 5.39
N PHE A 9 -5.01 2.30 5.75
CA PHE A 9 -5.05 0.85 5.55
C PHE A 9 -4.48 0.13 6.77
N GLU A 10 -4.79 -1.15 6.90
CA GLU A 10 -4.27 -1.97 7.98
C GLU A 10 -2.73 -1.97 7.99
N GLY A 11 -2.14 -1.69 9.14
CA GLY A 11 -0.70 -1.60 9.32
C GLY A 11 -0.08 -0.26 8.94
N ALA A 12 -0.86 0.69 8.39
CA ALA A 12 -0.40 2.06 8.21
C ALA A 12 -0.07 2.72 9.55
N TYR A 13 0.96 3.56 9.57
CA TYR A 13 1.32 4.37 10.73
C TYR A 13 0.87 5.82 10.58
N PHE A 14 0.24 6.35 11.63
CA PHE A 14 -0.18 7.74 11.75
C PHE A 14 0.16 8.28 13.14
N LEU A 15 0.13 9.60 13.29
CA LEU A 15 0.03 10.24 14.59
C LEU A 15 -1.44 10.37 14.97
N GLN A 16 -1.75 10.17 16.24
CA GLN A 16 -3.03 10.51 16.84
C GLN A 16 -2.74 11.21 18.16
N GLN A 17 -3.14 12.48 18.27
CA GLN A 17 -2.86 13.32 19.44
C GLN A 17 -1.36 13.32 19.82
N GLY A 18 -0.48 13.41 18.81
CA GLY A 18 0.98 13.41 18.97
C GLY A 18 1.62 12.05 19.26
N LYS A 19 0.84 10.96 19.37
CA LYS A 19 1.36 9.60 19.58
C LYS A 19 1.33 8.81 18.28
N LYS A 20 2.40 8.07 17.98
CA LYS A 20 2.42 7.13 16.86
C LYS A 20 1.48 5.97 17.15
N ILE A 21 0.56 5.73 16.24
CA ILE A 21 -0.35 4.59 16.26
C ILE A 21 -0.17 3.76 14.98
N ARG A 22 -0.50 2.48 15.09
CA ARG A 22 -0.61 1.56 13.96
C ARG A 22 -2.08 1.21 13.79
N ILE A 23 -2.60 1.39 12.58
CA ILE A 23 -3.98 1.00 12.28
C ILE A 23 -4.08 -0.53 12.32
N LYS A 24 -4.96 -1.05 13.17
CA LYS A 24 -5.31 -2.47 13.23
C LYS A 24 -6.57 -2.72 12.41
N GLY A 25 -6.78 -3.94 11.95
CA GLY A 25 -8.02 -4.31 11.24
C GLY A 25 -9.29 -3.99 12.05
N THR A 26 -9.22 -4.06 13.38
CA THR A 26 -10.33 -3.71 14.30
C THR A 26 -10.67 -2.22 14.34
N ASP A 27 -9.75 -1.36 13.90
CA ASP A 27 -9.93 0.11 13.95
C ASP A 27 -10.66 0.61 12.70
N LEU A 28 -10.54 -0.13 11.59
CA LEU A 28 -11.07 0.25 10.28
C LEU A 28 -12.60 0.42 10.22
N PRO A 29 -13.45 -0.38 10.90
CA PRO A 29 -14.90 -0.17 10.89
C PRO A 29 -15.31 1.20 11.45
N ASN A 30 -14.56 1.71 12.43
CA ASN A 30 -14.83 2.99 13.09
C ASN A 30 -13.96 4.13 12.53
N ILE A 31 -13.25 3.91 11.41
CA ILE A 31 -12.20 4.82 10.98
C ILE A 31 -12.69 6.24 10.71
N LEU A 32 -13.95 6.39 10.27
CA LEU A 32 -14.56 7.69 10.02
C LEU A 32 -14.73 8.54 11.27
N GLN A 33 -14.82 7.92 12.45
CA GLN A 33 -14.92 8.64 13.73
C GLN A 33 -13.56 9.15 14.20
N VAL A 34 -12.48 8.57 13.70
CA VAL A 34 -11.12 8.86 14.16
C VAL A 34 -10.24 9.49 13.08
N ILE A 35 -10.64 9.49 11.81
CA ILE A 35 -9.83 9.98 10.68
C ILE A 35 -9.41 11.44 10.85
N ASP A 36 -10.30 12.29 11.37
CA ASP A 36 -10.01 13.70 11.62
C ASP A 36 -9.02 13.91 12.77
N THR A 37 -8.77 12.87 13.57
CA THR A 37 -7.76 12.86 14.64
C THR A 37 -6.41 12.31 14.18
N LEU A 38 -6.35 11.80 12.94
CA LEU A 38 -5.13 11.23 12.37
C LEU A 38 -4.30 12.32 11.67
N GLU A 39 -3.02 12.29 11.95
CA GLU A 39 -2.03 13.15 11.33
C GLU A 39 -0.98 12.29 10.60
N PRO A 40 -0.53 12.70 9.40
CA PRO A 40 0.51 11.98 8.69
C PRO A 40 1.86 12.11 9.40
N ILE A 41 2.64 11.01 9.43
CA ILE A 41 4.03 11.04 9.87
C ILE A 41 4.91 11.45 8.69
N LEU A 42 5.68 12.54 8.84
CA LEU A 42 6.68 12.96 7.85
C LEU A 42 7.82 11.95 7.75
N ILE A 43 8.36 11.78 6.54
CA ILE A 43 9.56 10.99 6.34
C ILE A 43 10.77 11.79 6.83
N GLU A 44 11.38 11.28 7.89
CA GLU A 44 12.65 11.77 8.42
C GLU A 44 13.67 10.63 8.47
N ARG A 45 14.97 10.96 8.50
CA ARG A 45 16.03 9.94 8.57
C ARG A 45 15.91 9.04 9.79
N ALA A 46 15.49 9.60 10.93
CA ALA A 46 15.27 8.84 12.15
C ALA A 46 14.10 7.86 12.00
N GLU A 47 13.03 8.22 11.28
CA GLU A 47 11.93 7.30 10.98
C GLU A 47 12.38 6.18 10.03
N LEU A 48 13.14 6.53 8.99
CA LEU A 48 13.63 5.57 8.00
C LEU A 48 14.56 4.52 8.62
N SER A 49 15.39 4.89 9.60
CA SER A 49 16.24 3.91 10.30
C SER A 49 15.43 2.90 11.10
N LEU A 50 14.27 3.28 11.68
CA LEU A 50 13.34 2.35 12.31
C LEU A 50 12.75 1.37 11.29
N PHE A 51 12.53 1.81 10.05
CA PHE A 51 12.22 0.95 8.91
C PHE A 51 13.46 0.31 8.27
N ARG A 52 14.57 0.16 9.00
CA ARG A 52 15.81 -0.51 8.56
C ARG A 52 16.42 0.02 7.25
N PHE A 53 16.17 1.29 6.94
CA PHE A 53 16.95 1.97 5.91
C PHE A 53 18.32 2.32 6.49
N SER A 54 19.36 1.99 5.75
CA SER A 54 20.75 2.29 6.06
C SER A 54 21.27 3.42 5.18
N THR A 55 22.21 4.22 5.68
CA THR A 55 22.80 5.30 4.88
C THR A 55 23.62 4.71 3.74
N MET A 56 23.25 5.04 2.50
CA MET A 56 24.00 4.70 1.29
C MET A 56 25.13 5.70 1.05
N ASP A 57 24.80 6.99 1.15
CA ASP A 57 25.72 8.09 0.94
C ASP A 57 25.41 9.21 1.94
N GLY A 58 26.34 9.43 2.87
CA GLY A 58 26.22 10.44 3.91
C GLY A 58 26.22 11.89 3.40
N ARG A 59 26.79 12.15 2.22
CA ARG A 59 26.85 13.50 1.63
C ARG A 59 25.51 13.90 1.03
N THR A 60 24.89 13.02 0.27
CA THR A 60 23.57 13.26 -0.34
C THR A 60 22.42 12.97 0.61
N GLY A 61 22.68 12.22 1.69
CA GLY A 61 21.62 11.78 2.60
C GLY A 61 20.77 10.63 2.06
N THR A 62 21.24 9.99 0.99
CA THR A 62 20.54 8.87 0.37
C THR A 62 20.58 7.68 1.31
N VAL A 63 19.43 7.05 1.52
CA VAL A 63 19.29 5.84 2.33
C VAL A 63 18.76 4.70 1.49
N LEU A 64 19.12 3.46 1.85
CA LEU A 64 18.76 2.26 1.12
C LEU A 64 18.28 1.16 2.07
N ARG A 65 17.34 0.35 1.60
CA ARG A 65 16.90 -0.90 2.23
C ARG A 65 16.95 -2.03 1.18
N PRO A 66 17.67 -3.14 1.46
CA PRO A 66 17.55 -4.35 0.66
C PRO A 66 16.14 -4.96 0.82
N THR A 67 15.56 -5.43 -0.27
CA THR A 67 14.29 -6.17 -0.28
C THR A 67 14.55 -7.68 -0.12
N ALA A 68 13.52 -8.44 0.25
CA ALA A 68 13.58 -9.90 0.29
C ALA A 68 13.87 -10.52 -1.10
N LEU A 69 13.51 -9.80 -2.17
CA LEU A 69 13.82 -10.16 -3.56
C LEU A 69 15.26 -9.81 -3.98
N GLY A 70 16.04 -9.16 -3.11
CA GLY A 70 17.43 -8.78 -3.37
C GLY A 70 17.62 -7.43 -4.08
N ASN A 71 16.54 -6.72 -4.41
CA ASN A 71 16.61 -5.37 -4.96
C ASN A 71 17.05 -4.35 -3.89
N LYS A 72 17.63 -3.24 -4.33
CA LYS A 72 18.00 -2.11 -3.47
C LYS A 72 16.97 -1.00 -3.63
N PHE A 73 16.05 -0.90 -2.69
CA PHE A 73 15.12 0.23 -2.64
C PHE A 73 15.78 1.39 -1.92
N TRP A 74 15.88 2.56 -2.57
CA TRP A 74 16.54 3.72 -1.99
C TRP A 74 15.69 4.98 -2.05
N LEU A 75 15.93 5.86 -1.09
CA LEU A 75 15.26 7.14 -0.93
C LEU A 75 16.32 8.24 -0.88
N LYS A 76 16.12 9.27 -1.70
CA LYS A 76 17.00 10.44 -1.78
C LYS A 76 16.24 11.69 -1.34
N PRO A 77 16.75 12.47 -0.38
CA PRO A 77 16.08 13.69 0.05
C PRO A 77 16.07 14.73 -1.09
N GLY A 78 14.95 15.43 -1.21
CA GLY A 78 14.70 16.53 -2.14
C GLY A 78 14.29 17.81 -1.40
N MET A 79 14.04 18.88 -2.16
CA MET A 79 13.59 20.15 -1.58
C MET A 79 12.15 20.07 -1.09
N GLY A 80 11.82 20.81 -0.03
CA GLY A 80 10.46 20.92 0.50
C GLY A 80 9.95 19.67 1.20
N GLY A 81 10.82 18.91 1.87
CA GLY A 81 10.45 17.67 2.58
C GLY A 81 10.15 16.47 1.67
N LYS A 82 10.41 16.61 0.37
CA LYS A 82 10.24 15.53 -0.61
C LYS A 82 11.31 14.47 -0.43
N TRP A 83 10.94 13.22 -0.69
CA TRP A 83 11.85 12.11 -0.85
C TRP A 83 11.64 11.48 -2.22
N PHE A 84 12.67 11.50 -3.05
CA PHE A 84 12.68 10.80 -4.33
C PHE A 84 12.93 9.32 -4.12
N VAL A 85 12.26 8.50 -4.92
CA VAL A 85 12.31 7.04 -4.80
C VAL A 85 13.14 6.45 -5.94
N GLY A 86 13.90 5.41 -5.65
CA GLY A 86 14.54 4.60 -6.67
C GLY A 86 14.66 3.13 -6.29
N VAL A 87 14.86 2.31 -7.32
CA VAL A 87 15.06 0.86 -7.20
C VAL A 87 16.29 0.51 -8.02
N ASP A 88 17.25 -0.14 -7.37
CA ASP A 88 18.56 -0.47 -7.94
C ASP A 88 19.24 0.76 -8.54
N GLU A 89 19.51 0.77 -9.85
CA GLU A 89 20.16 1.89 -10.53
C GLU A 89 19.18 2.90 -11.14
N VAL A 90 17.87 2.75 -10.87
CA VAL A 90 16.80 3.54 -11.49
C VAL A 90 16.24 4.56 -10.52
N LEU A 91 16.45 5.84 -10.83
CA LEU A 91 15.74 6.94 -10.17
C LEU A 91 14.36 7.11 -10.81
N THR A 92 13.34 7.18 -9.97
CA THR A 92 11.97 7.42 -10.42
C THR A 92 11.65 8.91 -10.36
N SER A 93 10.71 9.37 -11.18
CA SER A 93 10.17 10.74 -11.07
C SER A 93 9.22 10.92 -9.88
N ALA A 94 8.88 9.84 -9.19
CA ALA A 94 7.97 9.87 -8.05
C ALA A 94 8.67 10.45 -6.81
N TYR A 95 7.89 11.17 -6.01
CA TYR A 95 8.31 11.67 -4.72
C TYR A 95 7.21 11.43 -3.69
N ILE A 96 7.62 11.26 -2.44
CA ILE A 96 6.76 11.01 -1.30
C ILE A 96 7.17 11.95 -0.14
N TYR A 97 6.26 12.16 0.79
CA TYR A 97 6.48 13.01 1.97
C TYR A 97 6.23 12.25 3.28
N TYR A 98 5.35 11.25 3.26
CA TYR A 98 4.82 10.63 4.48
C TYR A 98 5.05 9.12 4.55
N ILE A 99 5.13 8.59 5.76
CA ILE A 99 5.40 7.17 6.02
C ILE A 99 4.32 6.26 5.41
N HIS A 100 3.03 6.60 5.50
CA HIS A 100 1.97 5.78 4.90
C HIS A 100 2.11 5.66 3.36
N GLN A 101 2.62 6.72 2.70
CA GLN A 101 2.92 6.69 1.25
C GLN A 101 4.08 5.75 0.95
N LEU A 102 5.14 5.80 1.76
CA LEU A 102 6.27 4.89 1.68
C LEU A 102 5.83 3.44 1.86
N GLN A 103 5.03 3.14 2.89
CA GLN A 103 4.52 1.80 3.17
C GLN A 103 3.71 1.25 1.99
N ARG A 104 2.82 2.06 1.43
CA ARG A 104 1.99 1.67 0.28
C ARG A 104 2.83 1.40 -0.96
N LEU A 105 3.78 2.29 -1.25
CA LEU A 105 4.67 2.14 -2.41
C LEU A 105 5.57 0.90 -2.29
N PHE A 106 6.19 0.70 -1.12
CA PHE A 106 7.07 -0.43 -0.88
C PHE A 106 6.32 -1.76 -1.01
N PHE A 107 5.12 -1.84 -0.43
CA PHE A 107 4.30 -3.04 -0.60
C PHE A 107 3.90 -3.24 -2.06
N SER A 108 3.47 -2.19 -2.77
CA SER A 108 3.07 -2.30 -4.18
C SER A 108 4.20 -2.86 -5.06
N LEU A 109 5.45 -2.51 -4.78
CA LEU A 109 6.62 -2.93 -5.55
C LEU A 109 7.14 -4.32 -5.17
N PHE A 110 7.09 -4.70 -3.88
CA PHE A 110 7.81 -5.88 -3.37
C PHE A 110 6.93 -6.86 -2.59
N GLU A 111 5.66 -6.54 -2.38
CA GLU A 111 4.72 -7.32 -1.53
C GLU A 111 5.19 -7.49 -0.08
N GLU A 112 6.06 -6.59 0.38
CA GLU A 112 6.63 -6.61 1.72
C GLU A 112 6.02 -5.55 2.62
N GLN A 113 5.74 -5.90 3.87
CA GLN A 113 5.22 -4.97 4.86
C GLN A 113 6.35 -4.17 5.52
N LEU A 114 6.36 -2.85 5.35
CA LEU A 114 7.20 -1.98 6.17
C LEU A 114 6.57 -1.79 7.55
N ARG A 115 7.19 -2.40 8.57
CA ARG A 115 6.77 -2.33 9.97
C ARG A 115 7.92 -1.83 10.84
N TYR A 116 7.57 -1.21 11.97
CA TYR A 116 8.54 -0.97 13.03
C TYR A 116 9.00 -2.30 13.64
N PRO A 117 10.23 -2.37 14.19
CA PRO A 117 10.75 -3.60 14.77
C PRO A 117 9.88 -4.16 15.91
N SER A 118 9.22 -3.29 16.68
CA SER A 118 8.29 -3.67 17.75
C SER A 118 6.99 -4.32 17.25
N ASP A 119 6.66 -4.15 15.98
CA ASP A 119 5.42 -4.64 15.34
C ASP A 119 5.66 -5.84 14.42
N GLU A 120 6.91 -6.32 14.33
CA GLU A 120 7.25 -7.52 13.56
C GLU A 120 6.64 -8.76 14.21
N VAL A 121 5.99 -9.59 13.40
CA VAL A 121 5.50 -10.90 13.86
C VAL A 121 6.68 -11.86 13.81
N PRO A 122 6.97 -12.64 14.87
CA PRO A 122 8.11 -13.56 14.91
C PRO A 122 8.13 -14.47 13.68
N THR A 123 9.26 -14.43 12.95
CA THR A 123 9.56 -15.30 11.82
C THR A 123 9.54 -16.76 12.28
N GLY A 124 8.45 -17.49 11.97
CA GLY A 124 8.31 -18.90 12.33
C GLY A 124 6.86 -19.39 12.42
N LYS A 125 5.91 -18.47 12.66
CA LYS A 125 4.50 -18.74 12.36
C LYS A 125 4.22 -18.07 11.04
N SER A 126 3.76 -18.85 10.06
CA SER A 126 3.20 -18.36 8.79
C SER A 126 2.66 -16.95 9.01
N ALA A 127 3.42 -15.94 8.59
CA ALA A 127 2.88 -14.61 8.49
C ALA A 127 1.80 -14.80 7.44
N LYS A 128 0.54 -15.00 7.89
CA LYS A 128 -0.63 -15.04 7.02
C LYS A 128 -0.35 -13.97 6.00
N LYS A 129 -0.19 -14.35 4.73
CA LYS A 129 0.17 -13.43 3.64
C LYS A 129 -0.74 -12.24 3.85
N THR A 130 -0.19 -11.16 4.38
CA THR A 130 -1.00 -10.07 4.89
C THR A 130 -1.17 -9.25 3.63
N TYR A 131 -2.20 -9.62 2.85
CA TYR A 131 -2.47 -9.14 1.52
C TYR A 131 -2.67 -7.62 1.62
N TYR A 132 -1.68 -6.80 1.28
CA TYR A 132 -2.13 -5.55 0.69
C TYR A 132 -2.50 -5.85 -0.76
N TYR A 133 -3.37 -4.99 -1.21
CA TYR A 133 -3.82 -4.95 -2.57
C TYR A 133 -2.65 -4.64 -3.51
N LYS A 134 -2.45 -5.48 -4.54
CA LYS A 134 -1.68 -5.11 -5.73
C LYS A 134 -2.57 -4.26 -6.63
N PRO A 135 -2.21 -3.01 -6.91
CA PRO A 135 -2.80 -2.21 -7.99
C PRO A 135 -3.06 -3.04 -9.26
N GLN A 136 -4.32 -3.17 -9.67
CA GLN A 136 -4.68 -3.85 -10.92
C GLN A 136 -4.20 -3.06 -12.14
N HIS A 137 -3.98 -1.76 -11.96
CA HIS A 137 -3.12 -0.98 -12.83
C HIS A 137 -1.67 -1.22 -12.42
N GLN A 138 -1.17 -2.39 -12.82
CA GLN A 138 0.25 -2.63 -12.91
C GLN A 138 0.91 -1.42 -13.54
N VAL A 139 2.04 -0.99 -12.96
CA VAL A 139 3.15 -0.53 -13.78
C VAL A 139 3.55 -1.72 -14.64
N SER A 140 2.80 -1.97 -15.71
CA SER A 140 3.09 -2.96 -16.73
C SER A 140 4.09 -2.33 -17.68
N SER A 141 5.28 -2.05 -17.16
CA SER A 141 6.56 -2.11 -17.86
C SER A 141 7.63 -1.34 -17.09
N ILE A 142 8.57 -2.09 -16.51
CA ILE A 142 9.98 -1.69 -16.66
C ILE A 142 10.34 -2.12 -18.08
N VAL A 143 10.27 -1.21 -19.05
CA VAL A 143 10.80 -1.54 -20.39
C VAL A 143 12.32 -1.60 -20.26
N VAL A 144 12.86 -2.82 -20.20
CA VAL A 144 14.29 -3.08 -20.32
C VAL A 144 14.58 -3.30 -21.80
N GLU A 145 14.94 -2.25 -22.52
CA GLU A 145 15.57 -2.41 -23.83
C GLU A 145 17.07 -2.56 -23.64
N THR A 146 17.57 -3.78 -23.83
CA THR A 146 19.00 -4.07 -23.94
C THR A 146 19.40 -4.25 -25.39
N ASN A 147 20.25 -3.32 -25.84
CA ASN A 147 21.51 -3.54 -26.57
C ASN A 147 21.65 -2.59 -27.75
N ASN A 148 22.27 -1.43 -27.49
CA ASN A 148 23.01 -0.74 -28.54
C ASN A 148 24.41 -0.37 -28.00
N PRO A 149 25.50 -0.96 -28.52
CA PRO A 149 26.86 -0.89 -27.93
C PRO A 149 27.57 0.46 -28.10
N ARG A 150 26.85 1.58 -28.21
CA ARG A 150 27.43 2.88 -28.61
C ARG A 150 27.17 4.09 -27.70
N ILE A 151 26.73 3.93 -26.46
CA ILE A 151 26.49 5.11 -25.60
C ILE A 151 27.51 5.20 -24.46
N LYS A 152 28.35 6.25 -24.56
CA LYS A 152 29.36 6.68 -23.60
C LYS A 152 28.74 7.08 -22.25
N SER A 153 29.55 6.90 -21.21
CA SER A 153 29.39 7.33 -19.81
C SER A 153 28.49 8.53 -19.56
N GLY A 154 27.56 8.39 -18.61
CA GLY A 154 26.80 9.49 -18.00
C GLY A 154 25.30 9.19 -17.92
N TYR A 155 24.84 8.76 -16.75
CA TYR A 155 23.45 8.40 -16.45
C TYR A 155 22.37 9.32 -17.08
N SER A 156 21.25 8.73 -17.54
CA SER A 156 19.91 9.07 -17.01
C SER A 156 18.82 8.14 -17.57
N ARG A 157 18.63 7.01 -16.90
CA ARG A 157 17.40 6.20 -16.99
C ARG A 157 16.31 6.98 -16.23
N LYS A 158 15.21 7.38 -16.89
CA LYS A 158 14.02 7.94 -16.21
C LYS A 158 12.90 6.91 -16.30
N ALA A 159 12.59 6.23 -15.21
CA ALA A 159 11.37 5.45 -15.10
C ALA A 159 10.24 6.36 -14.61
N ILE A 160 9.14 6.40 -15.34
CA ILE A 160 7.91 7.04 -14.90
C ILE A 160 7.14 5.99 -14.10
N LEU A 161 7.23 6.05 -12.77
CA LEU A 161 6.24 5.40 -11.93
C LEU A 161 4.98 6.26 -12.01
N VAL A 162 4.01 5.82 -12.82
CA VAL A 162 2.67 6.41 -12.80
C VAL A 162 2.08 6.10 -11.42
N PRO A 163 1.62 7.11 -10.65
CA PRO A 163 0.94 6.85 -9.39
C PRO A 163 -0.22 5.90 -9.68
N VAL A 164 -0.31 4.85 -8.87
CA VAL A 164 -1.42 3.91 -8.87
C VAL A 164 -2.72 4.74 -8.86
N PRO A 165 -3.61 4.59 -9.85
CA PRO A 165 -4.90 5.25 -9.81
C PRO A 165 -5.58 4.92 -8.49
N ASP A 166 -6.13 5.93 -7.79
CA ASP A 166 -6.85 5.71 -6.55
C ASP A 166 -7.98 4.73 -6.80
N GLU A 167 -7.78 3.49 -6.35
CA GLU A 167 -8.69 2.43 -6.72
C GLU A 167 -10.03 2.60 -6.04
N LEU A 168 -11.07 2.25 -6.79
CA LEU A 168 -12.45 2.40 -6.36
C LEU A 168 -12.79 1.50 -5.17
N TYR A 169 -12.09 0.37 -5.00
CA TYR A 169 -12.28 -0.57 -3.90
C TYR A 169 -10.94 -1.13 -3.39
N TYR A 170 -10.87 -1.46 -2.11
CA TYR A 170 -9.72 -2.03 -1.43
C TYR A 170 -10.20 -3.06 -0.39
N LEU A 171 -9.67 -4.29 -0.45
CA LEU A 171 -9.93 -5.34 0.54
C LEU A 171 -8.81 -5.35 1.58
N THR A 172 -9.14 -5.42 2.87
CA THR A 172 -8.15 -5.54 3.94
C THR A 172 -7.40 -6.86 3.89
N SER A 173 -6.23 -6.84 4.51
CA SER A 173 -5.28 -7.94 4.42
C SER A 173 -5.70 -9.22 5.13
N ASP A 174 -6.56 -9.10 6.12
CA ASP A 174 -7.21 -10.21 6.79
C ASP A 174 -8.48 -10.70 6.08
N MET A 175 -8.79 -10.12 4.90
CA MET A 175 -10.00 -10.35 4.11
C MET A 175 -11.30 -10.07 4.87
N ARG A 176 -11.26 -9.23 5.91
CA ARG A 176 -12.45 -8.95 6.72
C ARG A 176 -13.23 -7.74 6.28
N LEU A 177 -12.62 -6.77 5.62
CA LEU A 177 -13.29 -5.52 5.25
C LEU A 177 -13.01 -5.18 3.79
N LEU A 178 -14.06 -4.83 3.05
CA LEU A 178 -13.99 -4.23 1.73
C LEU A 178 -14.31 -2.73 1.86
N ILE A 179 -13.43 -1.87 1.39
CA ILE A 179 -13.49 -0.42 1.53
C ILE A 179 -13.61 0.20 0.14
N ARG A 180 -14.59 1.06 -0.10
CA ARG A 180 -14.75 1.85 -1.32
C ARG A 180 -14.16 3.23 -1.14
N SER A 181 -13.43 3.70 -2.15
CA SER A 181 -12.82 5.04 -2.13
C SER A 181 -13.85 6.15 -2.12
N LYS A 182 -13.42 7.33 -1.64
CA LYS A 182 -14.27 8.51 -1.52
C LYS A 182 -14.80 9.02 -2.87
N GLN A 183 -14.13 8.72 -3.99
CA GLN A 183 -14.54 9.12 -5.34
C GLN A 183 -15.94 8.62 -5.72
N LEU A 184 -16.35 7.46 -5.20
CA LEU A 184 -17.67 6.86 -5.44
C LEU A 184 -18.65 7.09 -4.28
N GLY A 185 -18.29 7.92 -3.30
CA GLY A 185 -18.92 7.97 -1.98
C GLY A 185 -18.41 6.83 -1.10
N TYR A 186 -17.94 7.14 0.11
CA TYR A 186 -17.32 6.13 0.97
C TYR A 186 -18.28 4.99 1.33
N ALA A 187 -17.75 3.78 1.41
CA ALA A 187 -18.44 2.62 1.95
C ALA A 187 -17.41 1.63 2.52
N ILE A 188 -17.76 0.96 3.60
CA ILE A 188 -16.97 -0.08 4.27
C ILE A 188 -17.94 -1.22 4.51
N TRP A 189 -17.65 -2.38 3.95
CA TRP A 189 -18.39 -3.62 4.19
C TRP A 189 -17.52 -4.59 4.98
N GLU A 190 -18.13 -5.28 5.93
CA GLU A 190 -17.60 -6.51 6.48
C GLU A 190 -17.84 -7.67 5.53
N VAL A 191 -16.79 -8.46 5.29
CA VAL A 191 -16.88 -9.73 4.60
C VAL A 191 -17.47 -10.76 5.57
N VAL A 192 -18.63 -11.26 5.21
CA VAL A 192 -19.42 -12.21 5.99
C VAL A 192 -19.73 -13.45 5.17
N GLU A 193 -20.14 -14.53 5.80
CA GLU A 193 -20.58 -15.75 5.09
C GLU A 193 -22.09 -15.72 4.77
N SER A 194 -22.86 -14.87 5.46
CA SER A 194 -24.31 -14.78 5.31
C SER A 194 -24.81 -13.32 5.47
N PRO A 195 -25.73 -12.85 4.62
CA PRO A 195 -26.24 -13.53 3.43
C PRO A 195 -25.15 -13.62 2.33
N PRO A 196 -24.99 -14.76 1.65
CA PRO A 196 -23.97 -14.90 0.61
C PRO A 196 -24.37 -14.12 -0.65
N LEU A 197 -23.42 -13.40 -1.22
CA LEU A 197 -23.52 -12.79 -2.54
C LEU A 197 -23.06 -13.74 -3.64
N PHE A 198 -22.06 -14.57 -3.35
CA PHE A 198 -21.53 -15.59 -4.26
C PHE A 198 -20.78 -16.69 -3.49
N VAL A 199 -20.39 -17.75 -4.20
CA VAL A 199 -19.54 -18.84 -3.67
C VAL A 199 -18.26 -18.90 -4.51
N HIS A 200 -17.11 -18.98 -3.86
CA HIS A 200 -15.79 -19.12 -4.49
C HIS A 200 -14.91 -20.03 -3.61
N ASP A 201 -14.23 -20.99 -4.23
CA ASP A 201 -13.48 -22.07 -3.56
C ASP A 201 -14.29 -22.84 -2.50
N GLY A 202 -15.56 -23.11 -2.81
CA GLY A 202 -16.47 -23.79 -1.89
C GLY A 202 -16.85 -22.98 -0.65
N LYS A 203 -16.37 -21.73 -0.52
CA LYS A 203 -16.69 -20.83 0.58
C LYS A 203 -17.75 -19.79 0.15
N PRO A 204 -18.80 -19.55 0.96
CA PRO A 204 -19.72 -18.45 0.74
C PRO A 204 -19.08 -17.09 1.08
N TRP A 205 -19.30 -16.11 0.23
CA TRP A 205 -18.83 -14.73 0.41
C TRP A 205 -19.99 -13.76 0.31
N GLY A 206 -20.19 -12.97 1.35
CA GLY A 206 -21.19 -11.92 1.47
C GLY A 206 -20.57 -10.62 1.97
N LEU A 207 -21.32 -9.53 1.84
CA LEU A 207 -20.90 -8.20 2.29
C LEU A 207 -22.00 -7.58 3.16
N ARG A 208 -21.65 -7.23 4.39
CA ARG A 208 -22.51 -6.48 5.31
C ARG A 208 -22.01 -5.06 5.44
N LEU A 209 -22.84 -4.06 5.15
CA LEU A 209 -22.43 -2.67 5.28
C LEU A 209 -22.11 -2.34 6.74
N ALA A 210 -20.87 -1.93 7.00
CA ALA A 210 -20.39 -1.52 8.31
C ALA A 210 -20.41 0.01 8.45
N ALA A 211 -20.04 0.74 7.38
CA ALA A 211 -20.13 2.19 7.32
C ALA A 211 -20.34 2.66 5.88
N GLY A 212 -21.10 3.72 5.65
CA GLY A 212 -21.38 4.21 4.30
C GLY A 212 -22.65 5.07 4.30
N LYS A 213 -22.59 6.27 3.75
CA LYS A 213 -23.80 7.06 3.49
C LYS A 213 -24.34 6.67 2.11
N THR A 214 -25.67 6.55 2.02
CA THR A 214 -26.42 6.32 0.76
C THR A 214 -25.98 5.08 -0.03
N VAL A 215 -25.44 4.05 0.65
CA VAL A 215 -25.06 2.79 -0.01
C VAL A 215 -26.30 1.91 -0.18
N THR A 216 -26.61 1.60 -1.42
CA THR A 216 -27.72 0.76 -1.85
C THR A 216 -27.31 -0.72 -1.93
N GLU A 217 -28.30 -1.62 -2.00
CA GLU A 217 -28.06 -3.05 -2.25
C GLU A 217 -27.39 -3.27 -3.62
N GLU A 218 -27.70 -2.46 -4.63
CA GLU A 218 -27.08 -2.54 -5.95
C GLU A 218 -25.58 -2.21 -5.89
N GLU A 219 -25.19 -1.21 -5.10
CA GLU A 219 -23.78 -0.89 -4.86
C GLU A 219 -23.05 -1.98 -4.09
N THR A 220 -23.73 -2.61 -3.13
CA THR A 220 -23.20 -3.78 -2.42
C THR A 220 -23.00 -4.96 -3.36
N ALA A 221 -23.92 -5.19 -4.31
CA ALA A 221 -23.77 -6.21 -5.34
C ALA A 221 -22.61 -5.89 -6.31
N LYS A 222 -22.41 -4.60 -6.67
CA LYS A 222 -21.24 -4.16 -7.47
C LYS A 222 -19.93 -4.40 -6.73
N ALA A 223 -19.89 -4.11 -5.44
CA ALA A 223 -18.75 -4.40 -4.57
C ALA A 223 -18.47 -5.90 -4.49
N GLY A 224 -19.52 -6.74 -4.38
CA GLY A 224 -19.41 -8.20 -4.43
C GLY A 224 -18.86 -8.72 -5.76
N LYS A 225 -19.29 -8.15 -6.90
CA LYS A 225 -18.73 -8.47 -8.23
C LYS A 225 -17.25 -8.11 -8.33
N TRP A 226 -16.85 -6.97 -7.77
CA TRP A 226 -15.45 -6.60 -7.69
C TRP A 226 -14.66 -7.59 -6.84
N LEU A 227 -15.17 -7.96 -5.66
CA LEU A 227 -14.53 -8.92 -4.76
C LEU A 227 -14.32 -10.29 -5.42
N LEU A 228 -15.33 -10.82 -6.11
CA LEU A 228 -15.20 -12.08 -6.86
C LEU A 228 -14.09 -12.00 -7.92
N LYS A 229 -14.07 -10.92 -8.73
CA LYS A 229 -13.00 -10.72 -9.72
C LYS A 229 -11.62 -10.61 -9.06
N HIS A 230 -11.55 -9.96 -7.90
CA HIS A 230 -10.32 -9.81 -7.14
C HIS A 230 -9.79 -11.16 -6.64
N LEU A 231 -10.68 -12.02 -6.12
CA LEU A 231 -10.32 -13.37 -5.65
C LEU A 231 -9.83 -14.24 -6.82
N ILE A 232 -10.56 -14.27 -7.94
CA ILE A 232 -10.17 -15.03 -9.15
C ILE A 232 -8.84 -14.53 -9.74
N GLY A 233 -8.67 -13.21 -9.86
CA GLY A 233 -7.45 -12.63 -10.43
C GLY A 233 -6.17 -12.93 -9.64
N ASN A 234 -6.30 -13.28 -8.36
CA ASN A 234 -5.18 -13.70 -7.53
C ASN A 234 -4.77 -15.16 -7.74
N GLU A 235 -5.65 -16.03 -8.25
CA GLU A 235 -5.32 -17.44 -8.54
C GLU A 235 -4.34 -17.58 -9.71
N VAL A 236 -4.43 -16.69 -10.70
CA VAL A 236 -3.61 -16.74 -11.92
C VAL A 236 -2.12 -16.44 -11.65
N ASN A 237 -1.77 -15.89 -10.49
CA ASN A 237 -0.38 -15.60 -10.11
C ASN A 237 0.31 -16.74 -9.32
N PHE A 238 -0.31 -17.92 -9.25
CA PHE A 238 0.25 -19.13 -8.65
C PHE A 238 0.35 -20.27 -9.67
N THR A 239 1.23 -20.11 -10.66
CA THR A 239 1.79 -21.23 -11.45
C THR A 239 3.24 -20.93 -11.80
#